data_AF-G7GSB2-F1
#
_entry.id   AF-G7GSB2-F1
#
_cell.length_a   1.000
_cell.length_b   1.000
_cell.length_c   1.000
_cell.angle_alpha   90.00
_cell.angle_beta   90.00
_cell.angle_gamma   90.00
#
_symmetry.space_group_name_H-M   'P 1'
#
loop_
_entity.id
_entity.type
_entity.pdbx_description
1 polymer ?
#
loop_
_entity_poly.entity_id
_entity_poly.type
_entity_poly.pdbx_seq_one_letter_code
_entity_poly.pdbx_strand_id
1 'polypeptide(L)'
;MSTGRRLALFAAALVAVFAVAFGVAAVAVPDSVVSSWKQRAQDSHQEMSGGHDPDHDAAPESPADGLAAPVPTTPRTADHVDGFHLTLSGTPMAGHDAPLAITVTRDGVPVTTLQPYLGAFGHLVALRESDLGYLPIHPDGAEPRPGQTSGPRVGFTTRAPGAGRYLLYFDFQIDGVVRTATFVVDAVATR
;
A
#
# COMPACT_ATOMS: atom_id res chain seq x y z
N MET A 1 14.34 -39.61 2.63
CA MET A 1 13.60 -39.04 3.78
C MET A 1 12.20 -38.71 3.32
N SER A 2 11.16 -39.22 3.99
CA SER A 2 9.77 -38.87 3.67
C SER A 2 9.48 -37.41 4.05
N THR A 3 8.56 -36.78 3.33
CA THR A 3 8.11 -35.38 3.57
C THR A 3 7.64 -35.17 5.01
N GLY A 4 6.96 -36.16 5.62
CA GLY A 4 6.54 -36.10 7.02
C GLY A 4 7.70 -36.00 8.02
N ARG A 5 8.85 -36.63 7.73
CA ARG A 5 10.03 -36.55 8.61
C ARG A 5 10.73 -35.18 8.52
N ARG A 6 10.66 -34.51 7.37
CA ARG A 6 11.19 -33.15 7.19
C ARG A 6 10.34 -32.12 7.92
N LEU A 7 9.01 -32.26 7.86
CA LEU A 7 8.09 -31.37 8.56
C LEU A 7 8.21 -31.49 10.08
N ALA A 8 8.33 -32.71 10.61
CA ALA A 8 8.53 -32.92 12.05
C ALA A 8 9.84 -32.30 12.57
N LEU A 9 10.93 -32.42 11.80
CA LEU A 9 12.21 -31.79 12.15
C LEU A 9 12.14 -30.26 12.11
N PHE A 10 11.44 -29.71 11.12
CA PHE A 10 11.23 -28.26 11.03
C PHE A 10 10.42 -27.72 12.22
N ALA A 11 9.32 -28.39 12.59
CA ALA A 11 8.52 -28.00 13.75
C ALA A 11 9.32 -28.07 15.05
N ALA A 12 10.13 -29.11 15.24
CA ALA A 12 11.00 -29.23 16.42
C ALA A 12 12.06 -28.12 16.48
N ALA A 13 12.69 -27.79 15.35
CA ALA A 13 13.64 -26.69 15.25
C ALA A 13 12.99 -25.34 15.56
N LEU A 14 11.77 -25.11 15.07
CA LEU A 14 11.01 -23.89 15.33
C LEU A 14 10.72 -23.73 16.84
N VAL A 15 10.26 -24.80 17.50
CA VAL A 15 10.01 -24.78 18.95
C VAL A 15 11.28 -24.48 19.73
N ALA A 16 12.42 -25.07 19.35
CA ALA A 16 13.70 -24.81 19.99
C ALA A 16 14.13 -23.33 19.86
N VAL A 17 13.98 -22.74 18.67
CA VAL A 17 14.29 -21.31 18.44
C VAL A 17 13.40 -20.42 19.32
N PHE A 18 12.09 -20.69 19.38
CA PHE A 18 11.19 -19.91 20.23
C PHE A 18 11.50 -20.06 21.72
N ALA A 19 11.82 -21.27 22.19
CA ALA A 19 12.19 -21.51 23.58
C ALA A 19 13.48 -20.77 23.97
N VAL A 20 14.49 -20.76 23.10
CA VAL A 20 15.73 -20.00 23.30
C VAL A 20 15.43 -18.50 23.33
N ALA A 21 14.66 -17.99 22.37
CA ALA A 21 14.30 -16.57 22.32
C ALA A 21 13.55 -16.13 23.59
N PHE A 22 12.59 -16.93 24.05
CA PHE A 22 11.82 -16.64 25.27
C PHE A 22 12.67 -16.72 26.54
N GLY A 23 13.59 -17.69 26.61
CA GLY A 23 14.54 -17.81 27.72
C GLY A 23 15.52 -16.65 27.81
N VAL A 24 16.05 -16.19 26.67
CA VAL A 24 16.94 -15.01 26.62
C VAL A 24 16.19 -13.75 27.03
N ALA A 25 14.96 -13.56 26.56
CA ALA A 25 14.13 -12.42 26.96
C ALA A 25 13.88 -12.38 28.47
N ALA A 26 13.63 -13.53 29.11
CA ALA A 26 13.43 -13.60 30.55
C ALA A 26 14.68 -13.23 31.39
N VAL A 27 15.88 -13.39 30.84
CA VAL A 27 17.14 -13.04 31.53
C VAL A 27 17.59 -11.60 31.22
N ALA A 28 17.38 -11.14 29.99
CA ALA A 28 17.90 -9.86 29.51
C ALA A 28 16.99 -8.67 29.81
N VAL A 29 15.70 -8.90 30.08
CA VAL A 29 14.72 -7.82 30.34
C VAL A 29 14.64 -7.55 31.85
N PRO A 30 15.09 -6.39 32.34
CA PRO A 30 15.01 -6.05 33.76
C PRO A 30 13.56 -5.80 34.21
N ASP A 31 13.25 -6.08 35.48
CA ASP A 31 11.92 -5.84 36.07
C ASP A 31 11.46 -4.37 35.96
N SER A 32 12.40 -3.42 35.88
CA SER A 32 12.12 -1.99 35.66
C SER A 32 11.47 -1.72 34.30
N VAL A 33 11.85 -2.46 33.26
CA VAL A 33 11.27 -2.34 31.92
C VAL A 33 9.86 -2.90 31.93
N VAL A 34 9.66 -4.07 32.53
CA VAL A 34 8.35 -4.72 32.67
C VAL A 34 7.39 -3.84 33.48
N SER A 35 7.85 -3.25 34.57
CA SER A 35 7.05 -2.33 35.40
C SER A 35 6.73 -1.04 34.67
N SER A 36 7.65 -0.45 33.90
CA SER A 36 7.37 0.75 33.10
C SER A 36 6.29 0.52 32.04
N TRP A 37 6.22 -0.68 31.45
CA TRP A 37 5.17 -1.03 30.49
C TRP A 37 3.82 -1.26 31.16
N LYS A 38 3.81 -1.93 32.32
CA LYS A 38 2.59 -2.10 33.12
C LYS A 38 2.04 -0.76 33.60
N GLN A 39 2.90 0.15 34.05
CA GLN A 39 2.52 1.50 34.44
C GLN A 39 1.92 2.26 33.25
N ARG A 40 2.59 2.27 32.10
CA ARG A 40 2.09 2.94 30.90
C ARG A 40 0.74 2.39 30.43
N ALA A 41 0.54 1.07 30.52
CA ALA A 41 -0.74 0.46 30.22
C ALA A 41 -1.84 0.92 31.19
N GLN A 42 -1.54 1.00 32.49
CA GLN A 42 -2.47 1.47 33.51
C GLN A 42 -2.82 2.95 33.33
N ASP A 43 -1.82 3.80 33.05
CA ASP A 43 -2.02 5.23 32.78
C ASP A 43 -2.93 5.44 31.56
N SER A 44 -2.69 4.68 30.47
CA SER A 44 -3.53 4.75 29.27
C SER A 44 -4.97 4.26 29.48
N HIS A 45 -5.21 3.36 30.44
CA HIS A 45 -6.56 2.96 30.82
C HIS A 45 -7.25 4.00 31.71
N GLN A 46 -6.49 4.78 32.47
CA GLN A 46 -7.02 5.81 33.36
C GLN A 46 -7.43 7.07 32.58
N GLU A 47 -6.66 7.47 31.56
CA GLU A 47 -7.00 8.56 30.64
C GLU A 47 -8.31 8.34 29.88
N MET A 48 -8.65 7.09 29.52
CA MET A 48 -9.93 6.78 28.84
C MET A 48 -11.14 6.70 29.79
N SER A 49 -10.94 6.78 31.11
CA SER A 49 -12.00 6.72 32.11
C SER A 49 -12.26 8.05 32.85
N GLY A 50 -11.43 9.07 32.59
CA GLY A 50 -11.58 10.41 33.14
C GLY A 50 -12.77 11.13 32.50
N GLY A 51 -13.74 11.50 33.34
CA GLY A 51 -15.00 12.10 32.94
C GLY A 51 -14.90 13.43 32.21
N HIS A 52 -15.94 13.69 31.42
CA HIS A 52 -16.23 14.94 30.73
C HIS A 52 -16.24 16.14 31.69
N ASP A 53 -15.24 17.01 31.58
CA ASP A 53 -15.19 18.32 32.22
C ASP A 53 -15.99 19.32 31.36
N PRO A 54 -17.04 20.00 31.87
CA PRO A 54 -17.90 20.84 31.05
C PRO A 54 -17.33 22.26 30.81
N ASP A 55 -16.17 22.60 31.38
CA ASP A 55 -15.57 23.95 31.32
C ASP A 55 -14.21 23.98 30.58
N HIS A 56 -14.08 23.24 29.47
CA HIS A 56 -13.01 23.52 28.52
C HIS A 56 -13.41 24.67 27.59
N ASP A 57 -13.15 25.90 28.04
CA ASP A 57 -12.93 27.02 27.13
C ASP A 57 -11.97 26.57 26.01
N ALA A 58 -12.37 26.89 24.78
CA ALA A 58 -11.81 26.45 23.51
C ALA A 58 -10.36 25.96 23.56
N ALA A 59 -10.16 24.71 23.15
CA ALA A 59 -8.84 24.18 22.81
C ALA A 59 -8.12 25.21 21.92
N PRO A 60 -6.81 25.48 22.14
CA PRO A 60 -6.05 26.26 21.18
C PRO A 60 -6.19 25.57 19.83
N GLU A 61 -6.76 26.27 18.85
CA GLU A 61 -6.84 25.78 17.50
C GLU A 61 -5.43 25.37 17.08
N SER A 62 -5.24 24.05 16.91
CA SER A 62 -4.07 23.53 16.22
C SER A 62 -3.98 24.30 14.91
N PRO A 63 -2.84 24.95 14.59
CA PRO A 63 -2.73 25.67 13.33
C PRO A 63 -3.04 24.67 12.22
N ALA A 64 -4.12 24.92 11.48
CA ALA A 64 -4.52 24.17 10.30
C ALA A 64 -3.55 24.39 9.10
N ASP A 65 -2.30 24.73 9.39
CA ASP A 65 -1.24 24.99 8.43
C ASP A 65 -0.51 23.69 8.11
N GLY A 66 -1.17 22.86 7.31
CA GLY A 66 -0.59 21.61 6.84
C GLY A 66 -1.55 20.67 6.14
N LEU A 67 -2.84 21.03 6.00
CA LEU A 67 -3.72 20.30 5.09
C LEU A 67 -3.11 20.43 3.69
N ALA A 68 -2.57 19.31 3.19
CA ALA A 68 -2.07 19.20 1.84
C ALA A 68 -3.09 19.86 0.89
N ALA A 69 -2.58 20.67 -0.05
CA ALA A 69 -3.44 21.27 -1.06
C ALA A 69 -4.35 20.19 -1.67
N PRO A 70 -5.64 20.50 -1.93
CA PRO A 70 -6.56 19.52 -2.50
C PRO A 70 -5.93 18.88 -3.74
N VAL A 71 -5.81 17.54 -3.74
CA VAL A 71 -5.28 16.82 -4.90
C VAL A 71 -6.20 17.11 -6.08
N PRO A 72 -5.70 17.63 -7.22
CA PRO A 72 -6.57 17.94 -8.35
C PRO A 72 -7.24 16.66 -8.85
N THR A 73 -8.57 16.61 -8.76
CA THR A 73 -9.39 15.45 -9.14
C THR A 73 -10.08 15.64 -10.49
N THR A 74 -9.55 16.53 -11.33
CA THR A 74 -9.97 16.56 -12.74
C THR A 74 -9.46 15.29 -13.43
N PRO A 75 -10.31 14.59 -14.21
CA PRO A 75 -9.88 13.39 -14.92
C PRO A 75 -8.62 13.62 -15.75
N ARG A 76 -7.62 12.75 -15.53
CA ARG A 76 -6.39 12.69 -16.32
C ARG A 76 -5.92 11.25 -16.44
N THR A 77 -5.49 10.89 -17.64
CA THR A 77 -4.97 9.56 -17.96
C THR A 77 -3.49 9.59 -18.33
N ALA A 78 -2.82 10.72 -18.13
CA ALA A 78 -1.39 10.87 -18.37
C ALA A 78 -0.72 11.61 -17.21
N ASP A 79 0.53 11.25 -16.94
CA ASP A 79 1.37 11.92 -15.95
C ASP A 79 2.84 11.93 -16.39
N HIS A 80 3.62 12.86 -15.85
CA HIS A 80 5.06 12.97 -16.09
C HIS A 80 5.81 13.01 -14.76
N VAL A 81 6.74 12.07 -14.57
CA VAL A 81 7.51 11.93 -13.32
C VAL A 81 8.95 11.60 -13.65
N ASP A 82 9.89 12.42 -13.19
CA ASP A 82 11.34 12.22 -13.37
C ASP A 82 11.77 11.88 -14.82
N GLY A 83 11.17 12.58 -15.80
CA GLY A 83 11.45 12.37 -17.23
C GLY A 83 10.79 11.12 -17.84
N PHE A 84 9.98 10.38 -17.08
CA PHE A 84 9.11 9.34 -17.61
C PHE A 84 7.74 9.91 -17.94
N HIS A 85 7.20 9.51 -19.09
CA HIS A 85 5.82 9.77 -19.46
C HIS A 85 5.01 8.48 -19.28
N LEU A 86 3.88 8.59 -18.58
CA LEU A 86 3.02 7.46 -18.29
C LEU A 86 1.62 7.74 -18.81
N THR A 87 1.04 6.76 -19.51
CA THR A 87 -0.34 6.84 -20.01
C THR A 87 -1.15 5.65 -19.54
N LEU A 88 -2.26 5.91 -18.87
CA LEU A 88 -3.28 4.95 -18.50
C LEU A 88 -4.27 4.74 -19.66
N SER A 89 -4.55 3.47 -19.96
CA SER A 89 -5.60 3.03 -20.88
C SER A 89 -6.54 2.05 -20.19
N GLY A 90 -7.78 1.99 -20.67
CA GLY A 90 -8.88 1.29 -20.01
C GLY A 90 -9.70 2.22 -19.11
N THR A 91 -10.90 1.76 -18.76
CA THR A 91 -11.85 2.52 -17.94
C THR A 91 -12.40 1.57 -16.87
N PRO A 92 -12.30 1.89 -15.57
CA PRO A 92 -12.92 1.08 -14.54
C PRO A 92 -14.43 0.97 -14.75
N MET A 93 -15.01 -0.19 -14.43
CA MET A 93 -16.44 -0.42 -14.56
C MET A 93 -17.05 -0.74 -13.20
N ALA A 94 -18.19 -0.12 -12.90
CA ALA A 94 -18.91 -0.37 -11.67
C ALA A 94 -19.45 -1.81 -11.66
N GLY A 95 -19.05 -2.61 -10.67
CA GLY A 95 -19.54 -3.98 -10.48
C GLY A 95 -18.94 -5.04 -11.40
N HIS A 96 -18.05 -4.66 -12.33
CA HIS A 96 -17.44 -5.59 -13.31
C HIS A 96 -15.92 -5.48 -13.32
N ASP A 97 -15.26 -6.60 -13.64
CA ASP A 97 -13.83 -6.59 -13.88
C ASP A 97 -13.54 -5.85 -15.19
N ALA A 98 -12.62 -4.89 -15.12
CA ALA A 98 -12.20 -4.06 -16.22
C ALA A 98 -10.67 -4.08 -16.33
N PRO A 99 -10.12 -4.32 -17.54
CA PRO A 99 -8.69 -4.24 -17.75
C PRO A 99 -8.25 -2.78 -17.77
N LEU A 100 -7.15 -2.51 -17.09
CA LEU A 100 -6.38 -1.27 -17.15
C LEU A 100 -4.97 -1.58 -17.61
N ALA A 101 -4.31 -0.62 -18.25
CA ALA A 101 -2.90 -0.75 -18.54
C ALA A 101 -2.20 0.59 -18.52
N ILE A 102 -0.99 0.61 -17.96
CA ILE A 102 -0.12 1.78 -17.92
C ILE A 102 1.06 1.52 -18.85
N THR A 103 1.27 2.44 -19.79
CA THR A 103 2.42 2.43 -20.69
C THR A 103 3.44 3.46 -20.20
N VAL A 104 4.71 3.05 -20.08
CA VAL A 104 5.81 3.88 -19.63
C VAL A 104 6.77 4.15 -20.79
N THR A 105 7.04 5.42 -21.06
CA THR A 105 8.04 5.87 -22.03
C THR A 105 8.99 6.89 -21.41
N ARG A 106 10.15 7.07 -22.03
CA ARG A 106 11.10 8.15 -21.72
C ARG A 106 11.57 8.73 -23.05
N ASP A 107 11.41 10.04 -23.23
CA ASP A 107 11.75 10.74 -24.48
C ASP A 107 11.14 10.10 -25.74
N GLY A 108 9.90 9.59 -25.61
CA GLY A 108 9.19 8.88 -26.67
C GLY A 108 9.63 7.42 -26.90
N VAL A 109 10.67 6.95 -26.21
CA VAL A 109 11.16 5.57 -26.29
C VAL A 109 10.43 4.67 -25.28
N PRO A 110 9.89 3.52 -25.69
CA PRO A 110 9.33 2.53 -24.78
C PRO A 110 10.33 2.06 -23.73
N VAL A 111 9.96 2.13 -22.44
CA VAL A 111 10.79 1.59 -21.35
C VAL A 111 10.62 0.08 -21.27
N THR A 112 11.69 -0.69 -21.33
CA THR A 112 11.67 -2.17 -21.21
C THR A 112 12.48 -2.69 -20.01
N THR A 113 12.84 -1.78 -19.11
CA THR A 113 13.69 -2.02 -17.94
C THR A 113 12.95 -1.88 -16.61
N LEU A 114 11.61 -1.96 -16.62
CA LEU A 114 10.83 -1.92 -15.38
C LEU A 114 11.25 -3.07 -14.47
N GLN A 115 11.59 -2.75 -13.23
CA GLN A 115 12.03 -3.71 -12.23
C GLN A 115 10.86 -4.21 -11.37
N PRO A 116 10.99 -5.40 -10.77
CA PRO A 116 10.01 -5.93 -9.85
C PRO A 116 9.84 -5.04 -8.62
N TYR A 117 8.61 -4.68 -8.28
CA TYR A 117 8.25 -3.97 -7.06
C TYR A 117 6.97 -4.56 -6.48
N LEU A 118 7.01 -4.95 -5.20
CA LEU A 118 5.89 -5.57 -4.48
C LEU A 118 5.21 -6.75 -5.21
N GLY A 119 6.00 -7.59 -5.87
CA GLY A 119 5.50 -8.82 -6.53
C GLY A 119 4.94 -8.63 -7.95
N ALA A 120 5.14 -7.46 -8.57
CA ALA A 120 4.77 -7.19 -9.97
C ALA A 120 5.77 -6.23 -10.64
N PHE A 121 5.61 -5.91 -11.92
CA PHE A 121 6.42 -4.88 -12.61
C PHE A 121 5.92 -3.44 -12.39
N GLY A 122 5.13 -3.26 -11.33
CA GLY A 122 4.54 -2.02 -10.89
C GLY A 122 3.36 -2.30 -9.97
N HIS A 123 3.06 -1.38 -9.06
CA HIS A 123 2.01 -1.52 -8.06
C HIS A 123 0.99 -0.40 -8.25
N LEU A 124 -0.28 -0.78 -8.47
CA LEU A 124 -1.36 0.19 -8.69
C LEU A 124 -2.33 0.16 -7.52
N VAL A 125 -2.50 1.31 -6.88
CA VAL A 125 -3.54 1.57 -5.89
C VAL A 125 -4.60 2.45 -6.53
N ALA A 126 -5.87 2.15 -6.27
CA ALA A 126 -6.98 3.04 -6.60
C ALA A 126 -7.82 3.31 -5.36
N LEU A 127 -8.19 4.59 -5.20
CA LEU A 127 -9.02 5.10 -4.11
C LEU A 127 -10.23 5.80 -4.71
N ARG A 128 -11.42 5.58 -4.15
CA ARG A 128 -12.61 6.36 -4.50
C ARG A 128 -12.48 7.78 -3.94
N GLU A 129 -12.74 8.80 -4.75
CA GLU A 129 -12.58 10.20 -4.33
C GLU A 129 -13.45 10.56 -3.11
N SER A 130 -14.67 10.02 -3.02
CA SER A 130 -15.66 10.46 -2.03
C SER A 130 -15.38 10.00 -0.59
N ASP A 131 -14.78 8.82 -0.42
CA ASP A 131 -14.58 8.18 0.88
C ASP A 131 -13.18 7.57 1.06
N LEU A 132 -12.31 7.72 0.06
CA LEU A 132 -10.98 7.10 0.00
C LEU A 132 -11.00 5.57 0.16
N GLY A 133 -12.13 4.94 -0.16
CA GLY A 133 -12.26 3.49 -0.15
C GLY A 133 -11.38 2.82 -1.20
N TYR A 134 -10.64 1.80 -0.79
CA TYR A 134 -9.76 1.01 -1.66
C TYR A 134 -10.55 0.15 -2.66
N LEU A 135 -9.94 -0.07 -3.83
CA LEU A 135 -10.47 -0.93 -4.87
C LEU A 135 -9.66 -2.22 -4.96
N PRO A 136 -10.31 -3.38 -5.18
CA PRO A 136 -9.61 -4.57 -5.63
C PRO A 136 -8.89 -4.30 -6.96
N ILE A 137 -7.58 -4.49 -6.95
CA ILE A 137 -6.71 -4.42 -8.12
C ILE A 137 -5.81 -5.65 -8.10
N HIS A 138 -5.68 -6.28 -9.26
CA HIS A 138 -4.75 -7.38 -9.49
C HIS A 138 -3.81 -7.03 -10.63
N PRO A 139 -2.48 -7.14 -10.47
CA PRO A 139 -1.56 -7.06 -11.59
C PRO A 139 -1.76 -8.26 -12.51
N ASP A 140 -1.66 -8.02 -13.82
CA ASP A 140 -1.71 -9.09 -14.81
C ASP A 140 -0.35 -9.80 -14.91
N GLY A 141 -0.37 -11.08 -15.27
CA GLY A 141 0.84 -11.87 -15.53
C GLY A 141 1.36 -12.62 -14.30
N ALA A 142 2.49 -13.31 -14.47
CA ALA A 142 3.13 -14.08 -13.41
C ALA A 142 4.00 -13.18 -12.52
N GLU A 143 4.14 -13.57 -11.25
CA GLU A 143 5.05 -12.90 -10.33
C GLU A 143 6.49 -12.90 -10.90
N PRO A 144 7.15 -11.73 -10.91
CA PRO A 144 8.49 -11.59 -11.47
C PRO A 144 9.55 -12.24 -10.58
N ARG A 145 10.63 -12.69 -11.22
CA ARG A 145 11.81 -13.18 -10.50
C ARG A 145 12.83 -12.05 -10.28
N PRO A 146 13.68 -12.15 -9.24
CA PRO A 146 14.77 -11.19 -9.04
C PRO A 146 15.63 -11.02 -10.30
N GLY A 147 15.90 -9.77 -10.69
CA GLY A 147 16.69 -9.44 -11.88
C GLY A 147 15.94 -9.51 -13.22
N GLN A 148 14.68 -9.94 -13.24
CA GLN A 148 13.84 -9.86 -14.43
C GLN A 148 13.40 -8.41 -14.69
N THR A 149 13.24 -8.02 -15.95
CA THR A 149 12.63 -6.73 -16.32
C THR A 149 11.42 -6.93 -17.24
N SER A 150 10.59 -5.88 -17.36
CA SER A 150 9.42 -5.83 -18.24
C SER A 150 9.19 -4.41 -18.78
N GLY A 151 8.07 -4.22 -19.48
CA GLY A 151 7.63 -2.97 -20.08
C GLY A 151 7.48 -3.08 -21.60
N PRO A 152 6.97 -2.02 -22.25
CA PRO A 152 6.57 -0.73 -21.67
C PRO A 152 5.22 -0.73 -20.98
N ARG A 153 4.45 -1.82 -21.14
CA ARG A 153 3.06 -1.90 -20.68
C ARG A 153 2.95 -2.80 -19.46
N VAL A 154 2.33 -2.29 -18.39
CA VAL A 154 1.96 -3.06 -17.19
C VAL A 154 0.44 -3.14 -17.15
N GLY A 155 -0.08 -4.37 -17.14
CA GLY A 155 -1.52 -4.66 -17.13
C GLY A 155 -2.05 -4.86 -15.71
N PHE A 156 -3.31 -4.47 -15.50
CA PHE A 156 -4.04 -4.67 -14.27
C PHE A 156 -5.49 -5.02 -14.58
N THR A 157 -6.13 -5.75 -13.68
CA THR A 157 -7.58 -5.94 -13.66
C THR A 157 -8.16 -5.33 -12.39
N THR A 158 -9.21 -4.52 -12.51
CA THR A 158 -9.88 -3.88 -11.37
C THR A 158 -11.39 -3.98 -11.46
N ARG A 159 -12.07 -3.92 -10.32
CA ARG A 159 -13.53 -3.84 -10.23
C ARG A 159 -13.90 -2.64 -9.36
N ALA A 160 -14.49 -1.61 -9.97
CA ALA A 160 -14.96 -0.46 -9.21
C ALA A 160 -16.22 -0.86 -8.41
N PRO A 161 -16.31 -0.57 -7.10
CA PRO A 161 -17.51 -0.93 -6.32
C PRO A 161 -18.77 -0.16 -6.73
N GLY A 162 -18.61 0.98 -7.41
CA GLY A 162 -19.70 1.81 -7.91
C GLY A 162 -19.22 2.78 -8.99
N ALA A 163 -20.16 3.48 -9.64
CA ALA A 163 -19.80 4.58 -10.52
C ALA A 163 -19.28 5.77 -9.70
N GLY A 164 -18.43 6.60 -10.32
CA GLY A 164 -17.85 7.78 -9.67
C GLY A 164 -16.37 7.93 -9.96
N ARG A 165 -15.72 8.82 -9.23
CA ARG A 165 -14.32 9.18 -9.47
C ARG A 165 -13.35 8.38 -8.63
N TYR A 166 -12.23 8.03 -9.25
CA TYR A 166 -11.15 7.25 -8.64
C TYR A 166 -9.80 7.90 -8.89
N LEU A 167 -9.00 7.96 -7.82
CA LEU A 167 -7.63 8.43 -7.78
C LEU A 167 -6.70 7.22 -7.83
N LEU A 168 -5.86 7.15 -8.85
CA LEU A 168 -4.97 6.03 -9.10
C LEU A 168 -3.52 6.45 -8.86
N TYR A 169 -2.77 5.61 -8.16
CA TYR A 169 -1.37 5.81 -7.83
C TYR A 169 -0.59 4.58 -8.30
N PHE A 170 0.30 4.79 -9.27
CA PHE A 170 1.11 3.73 -9.86
C PHE A 170 2.56 3.90 -9.46
N ASP A 171 3.03 2.96 -8.63
CA ASP A 171 4.43 2.87 -8.26
C ASP A 171 5.19 1.98 -9.25
N PHE A 172 6.29 2.48 -9.78
CA PHE A 172 7.17 1.74 -10.68
C PHE A 172 8.63 1.95 -10.29
N GLN A 173 9.44 0.91 -10.52
CA GLN A 173 10.86 0.92 -10.18
C GLN A 173 11.73 0.84 -11.43
N ILE A 174 12.67 1.79 -11.55
CA ILE A 174 13.70 1.81 -12.60
C ILE A 174 14.99 2.31 -11.94
N ASP A 175 16.11 1.63 -12.24
CA ASP A 175 17.44 1.89 -11.69
C ASP A 175 17.47 1.88 -10.14
N GLY A 176 16.65 1.01 -9.54
CA GLY A 176 16.52 0.87 -8.09
C GLY A 176 15.66 1.96 -7.42
N VAL A 177 15.20 2.96 -8.17
CA VAL A 177 14.42 4.09 -7.65
C VAL A 177 12.94 3.89 -7.95
N VAL A 178 12.12 3.91 -6.89
CA VAL A 178 10.65 3.86 -6.97
C VAL A 178 10.10 5.25 -7.23
N ARG A 179 9.13 5.37 -8.13
CA ARG A 179 8.44 6.60 -8.50
C ARG A 179 6.95 6.34 -8.54
N THR A 180 6.17 7.37 -8.24
CA THR A 180 4.70 7.28 -8.26
C THR A 180 4.14 8.22 -9.32
N ALA A 181 3.38 7.66 -10.26
CA ALA A 181 2.55 8.43 -11.20
C ALA A 181 1.09 8.43 -10.75
N THR A 182 0.38 9.51 -11.05
CA THR A 182 -1.00 9.73 -10.60
C THR A 182 -1.97 9.88 -11.77
N PHE A 183 -3.11 9.21 -11.66
CA PHE A 183 -4.21 9.31 -12.62
C PHE A 183 -5.52 9.57 -11.91
N VAL A 184 -6.46 10.16 -12.65
CA VAL A 184 -7.82 10.39 -12.17
C VAL A 184 -8.78 9.92 -13.25
N VAL A 185 -9.63 8.95 -12.93
CA VAL A 185 -10.57 8.35 -13.88
C VAL A 185 -11.95 8.24 -13.28
N ASP A 186 -12.96 8.25 -14.16
CA ASP A 186 -14.34 8.00 -13.78
C ASP A 186 -14.67 6.54 -14.11
N ALA A 187 -15.23 5.82 -13.13
CA ALA A 187 -15.86 4.53 -13.40
C ALA A 187 -17.28 4.74 -13.88
N VAL A 188 -17.63 4.05 -14.96
CA VAL A 188 -18.96 4.11 -15.56
C VAL A 188 -19.84 2.98 -15.03
N ALA A 189 -21.14 3.26 -14.87
CA ALA A 189 -22.13 2.22 -14.67
C ALA A 189 -22.41 1.50 -15.99
N THR A 190 -22.65 0.20 -15.93
CA THR A 190 -23.23 -0.54 -17.05
C THR A 190 -24.63 0.01 -17.31
N ARG A 191 -24.93 0.41 -18.55
CA ARG A 191 -26.29 0.78 -18.97
C ARG A 191 -27.21 -0.43 -18.98
#